data_AF-A0A961PKI2-F1
#
_entry.id   AF-A0A961PKI2-F1
#
_cell.length_a   1.000
_cell.length_b   1.000
_cell.length_c   1.000
_cell.angle_alpha   90.00
_cell.angle_beta   90.00
_cell.angle_gamma   90.00
#
_symmetry.space_group_name_H-M   'P 1'
#
loop_
_entity.id
_entity.type
_entity.pdbx_description
1 polymer ?
#
loop_
_entity_poly.entity_id
_entity_poly.type
_entity_poly.pdbx_seq_one_letter_code
_entity_poly.pdbx_strand_id
1 'polypeptide(L)'
;SATQAMSDAAASAGVPLVYVNRQPINLDTLPETQTFVGSNEVDSGTQETIALCDNWAAEGKTEVNAYVMMGELSNQAAVQRTADIHDVMGDGRCAVTINI
;
A
#
# COMPACT_ATOMS: atom_id res chain seq x y z
N SER A 1 3.56 -10.74 -12.19
CA SER A 1 3.97 -11.43 -10.95
C SER A 1 4.11 -12.92 -11.22
N ALA A 2 5.07 -13.62 -10.60
CA ALA A 2 5.27 -15.06 -10.73
C ALA A 2 4.43 -15.90 -9.74
N THR A 3 3.63 -15.26 -8.88
CA THR A 3 3.01 -15.91 -7.72
C THR A 3 1.96 -16.96 -8.07
N GLN A 4 1.24 -16.82 -9.20
CA GLN A 4 0.28 -17.87 -9.61
C GLN A 4 1.00 -19.21 -9.88
N ALA A 5 2.05 -19.20 -10.69
CA ALA A 5 2.80 -20.41 -11.00
C ALA A 5 3.44 -21.04 -9.75
N MET A 6 3.91 -20.22 -8.80
CA MET A 6 4.43 -20.70 -7.51
C MET A 6 3.31 -21.34 -6.66
N SER A 7 2.14 -20.71 -6.60
CA SER A 7 0.95 -21.22 -5.91
C SER A 7 0.52 -22.58 -6.48
N ASP A 8 0.46 -22.69 -7.80
CA ASP A 8 0.05 -23.92 -8.48
C ASP A 8 1.04 -25.07 -8.24
N ALA A 9 2.35 -24.77 -8.26
CA ALA A 9 3.39 -25.75 -7.99
C ALA A 9 3.35 -26.25 -6.53
N ALA A 10 3.18 -25.34 -5.56
CA ALA A 10 3.08 -25.69 -4.15
C ALA A 10 1.83 -26.54 -3.87
N ALA A 11 0.69 -26.16 -4.45
CA ALA A 11 -0.55 -26.93 -4.36
C ALA A 11 -0.41 -28.34 -4.96
N SER A 12 0.20 -28.45 -6.15
CA SER A 12 0.45 -29.73 -6.83
C SER A 12 1.36 -30.65 -6.03
N ALA A 13 2.29 -30.09 -5.26
CA ALA A 13 3.21 -30.82 -4.39
C ALA A 13 2.64 -31.10 -2.98
N GLY A 14 1.44 -30.61 -2.65
CA GLY A 14 0.86 -30.71 -1.31
C GLY A 14 1.64 -29.94 -0.24
N VAL A 15 2.39 -28.89 -0.63
CA VAL A 15 3.21 -28.07 0.26
C VAL A 15 2.45 -26.81 0.66
N PRO A 16 2.20 -26.55 1.96
CA PRO A 16 1.64 -25.27 2.40
C PRO A 16 2.56 -24.09 2.06
N LEU A 17 1.99 -22.94 1.72
CA LEU A 17 2.75 -21.76 1.30
C LEU A 17 2.28 -20.49 1.99
N VAL A 18 3.21 -19.69 2.50
CA VAL A 18 2.93 -18.37 3.08
C VAL A 18 3.67 -17.32 2.26
N TYR A 19 2.93 -16.44 1.59
CA TYR A 19 3.50 -15.24 0.98
C TYR A 19 3.74 -14.19 2.05
N VAL A 20 4.89 -13.53 2.04
CA VAL A 20 5.25 -12.51 3.02
C VAL A 20 5.63 -11.21 2.31
N ASN A 21 5.09 -10.09 2.79
CA ASN A 21 5.36 -8.71 2.34
C ASN A 21 4.92 -8.37 0.91
N ARG A 22 5.15 -9.23 -0.08
CA ARG A 22 4.66 -9.03 -1.45
C ARG A 22 3.37 -9.79 -1.67
N GLN A 23 2.29 -9.03 -1.86
CA GLN A 23 0.98 -9.59 -2.13
C GLN A 23 0.99 -10.40 -3.43
N PRO A 24 0.51 -11.66 -3.41
CA PRO A 24 0.35 -12.43 -4.63
C PRO A 24 -0.77 -11.85 -5.49
N ILE A 25 -0.62 -11.94 -6.82
CA ILE A 25 -1.63 -11.41 -7.75
C ILE A 25 -2.96 -12.15 -7.68
N ASN A 26 -2.92 -13.38 -7.17
CA ASN A 26 -4.04 -14.30 -7.03
C ASN A 26 -4.49 -14.45 -5.57
N LEU A 27 -4.37 -13.37 -4.78
CA LEU A 27 -4.73 -13.35 -3.36
C LEU A 27 -6.15 -13.90 -3.12
N ASP A 28 -7.12 -13.44 -3.91
CA ASP A 28 -8.54 -13.81 -3.77
C ASP A 28 -8.84 -15.25 -4.19
N THR A 29 -7.88 -15.93 -4.83
CA THR A 29 -8.02 -17.29 -5.36
C THR A 29 -6.92 -18.22 -4.84
N LEU A 30 -6.29 -17.88 -3.72
CA LEU A 30 -5.31 -18.75 -3.07
C LEU A 30 -5.97 -20.07 -2.63
N PRO A 31 -5.30 -21.22 -2.81
CA PRO A 31 -5.73 -22.48 -2.21
C PRO A 31 -5.82 -22.38 -0.68
N GLU A 32 -6.68 -23.19 -0.04
CA GLU A 32 -6.90 -23.15 1.42
C GLU A 32 -5.63 -23.35 2.27
N THR A 33 -4.63 -24.06 1.74
CA THR A 33 -3.33 -24.29 2.41
C THR A 33 -2.32 -23.16 2.19
N GLN A 34 -2.76 -22.06 1.58
CA GLN A 34 -1.92 -20.92 1.26
C GLN A 34 -2.50 -19.64 1.83
N THR A 35 -1.62 -18.71 2.21
CA THR A 35 -2.04 -17.42 2.75
C THR A 35 -1.03 -16.32 2.47
N PHE A 36 -1.42 -15.08 2.72
CA PHE A 36 -0.57 -13.91 2.64
C PHE A 36 -0.50 -13.23 4.00
N VAL A 37 0.72 -12.88 4.41
CA VAL A 37 1.00 -12.09 5.60
C VAL A 37 1.75 -10.84 5.18
N GLY A 38 1.14 -9.68 5.37
CA GLY A 38 1.70 -8.39 5.03
C GLY A 38 1.05 -7.27 5.83
N SER A 39 1.50 -6.05 5.54
CA SER A 39 0.91 -4.84 6.10
C SER A 39 -0.40 -4.50 5.39
N ASN A 40 -1.30 -3.79 6.06
CA ASN A 40 -2.40 -3.11 5.39
C ASN A 40 -1.86 -1.83 4.76
N GLU A 41 -1.73 -1.83 3.44
CA GLU A 41 -1.09 -0.72 2.74
C GLU A 41 -1.94 0.55 2.77
N VAL A 42 -3.29 0.42 2.79
CA VAL A 42 -4.22 1.55 2.95
C VAL A 42 -3.92 2.31 4.24
N ASP A 43 -3.69 1.58 5.33
CA ASP A 43 -3.35 2.20 6.61
C ASP A 43 -1.98 2.87 6.57
N SER A 44 -1.03 2.32 5.81
CA SER A 44 0.35 2.82 5.76
C SER A 44 0.45 4.18 5.06
N GLY A 45 -0.08 4.32 3.84
CA GLY A 45 -0.05 5.59 3.11
C GLY A 45 -0.95 6.64 3.76
N THR A 46 -2.07 6.20 4.34
CA THR A 46 -2.95 7.07 5.14
C THR A 46 -2.22 7.67 6.34
N GLN A 47 -1.56 6.84 7.15
CA GLN A 47 -0.87 7.31 8.36
C GLN A 47 0.33 8.19 8.01
N GLU A 48 1.09 7.85 6.97
CA GLU A 48 2.19 8.69 6.48
C GLU A 48 1.69 10.10 6.12
N THR A 49 0.63 10.17 5.31
CA THR A 49 0.09 11.45 4.84
C THR A 49 -0.46 12.30 5.99
N ILE A 50 -1.21 11.69 6.92
CA ILE A 50 -1.74 12.39 8.10
C ILE A 50 -0.61 12.92 8.98
N ALA A 51 0.44 12.13 9.22
CA ALA A 51 1.57 12.58 10.02
C ALA A 51 2.27 13.81 9.39
N LEU A 52 2.41 13.84 8.07
CA LEU A 52 2.94 15.01 7.36
C LEU A 52 2.01 16.22 7.46
N CYS A 53 0.70 16.03 7.31
CA CYS A 53 -0.32 17.07 7.52
C CYS A 53 -0.21 17.70 8.91
N ASP A 54 -0.12 16.87 9.96
CA ASP A 54 -0.01 17.33 11.34
C ASP A 54 1.29 18.12 11.57
N ASN A 55 2.41 17.65 11.00
CA ASN A 55 3.69 18.36 11.08
C ASN A 55 3.62 19.73 10.39
N TRP A 56 3.06 19.81 9.18
CA TRP A 56 2.92 21.10 8.47
C TRP A 56 1.97 22.06 9.20
N ALA A 57 0.87 21.56 9.77
CA ALA A 57 -0.03 22.36 10.57
C ALA A 57 0.66 22.88 11.84
N ALA A 58 1.48 22.07 12.51
CA ALA A 58 2.28 22.47 13.67
C ALA A 58 3.34 23.53 13.31
N GLU A 59 3.82 23.54 12.07
CA GLU A 59 4.68 24.59 11.52
C GLU A 59 3.90 25.88 11.14
N GLY A 60 2.58 25.91 11.29
CA GLY A 60 1.72 27.04 10.95
C GLY A 60 1.44 27.18 9.44
N LYS A 61 1.66 26.12 8.65
CA LYS A 61 1.39 26.13 7.21
C LYS A 61 -0.08 25.85 6.95
N THR A 62 -0.62 26.53 5.94
CA THR A 62 -1.98 26.29 5.43
C THR A 62 -1.98 25.69 4.02
N GLU A 63 -0.87 25.78 3.31
CA GLU A 63 -0.68 25.24 1.96
C GLU A 63 0.78 24.80 1.75
N VAL A 64 1.00 23.68 1.05
CA VAL A 64 2.32 23.15 0.71
C VAL A 64 2.37 22.61 -0.72
N ASN A 65 3.55 22.66 -1.34
CA ASN A 65 3.86 21.91 -2.56
C ASN A 65 4.75 20.74 -2.19
N ALA A 66 4.37 19.53 -2.59
CA ALA A 66 5.13 18.31 -2.36
C ALA A 66 5.42 17.60 -3.68
N TYR A 67 6.40 16.71 -3.66
CA TYR A 67 6.68 15.78 -4.75
C TYR A 67 6.60 14.37 -4.18
N VAL A 68 5.86 13.49 -4.85
CA VAL A 68 5.73 12.08 -4.44
C VAL A 68 6.73 11.23 -5.22
N MET A 69 7.65 10.59 -4.50
CA MET A 69 8.57 9.62 -5.07
C MET A 69 7.94 8.22 -4.98
N MET A 70 7.35 7.77 -6.08
CA MET A 70 6.69 6.48 -6.15
C MET A 70 7.69 5.33 -6.20
N GLY A 71 7.36 4.23 -5.52
CA GLY A 71 8.10 2.97 -5.62
C GLY A 71 7.90 2.25 -6.96
N GLU A 72 8.31 0.99 -7.01
CA GLU A 72 8.17 0.16 -8.21
C GLU A 72 6.69 -0.05 -8.59
N LEU A 73 6.30 0.31 -9.83
CA LEU A 73 4.91 0.24 -10.29
C LEU A 73 4.33 -1.18 -10.34
N SER A 74 5.18 -2.21 -10.42
CA SER A 74 4.75 -3.61 -10.34
C SER A 74 4.38 -4.04 -8.91
N ASN A 75 4.67 -3.20 -7.91
CA ASN A 75 4.38 -3.44 -6.52
C ASN A 75 3.02 -2.87 -6.12
N GLN A 76 2.08 -3.73 -5.75
CA GLN A 76 0.77 -3.31 -5.27
C GLN A 76 0.88 -2.34 -4.08
N ALA A 77 1.83 -2.54 -3.17
CA ALA A 77 2.03 -1.66 -2.03
C ALA A 77 2.44 -0.23 -2.44
N ALA A 78 3.30 -0.09 -3.45
CA ALA A 78 3.74 1.24 -3.91
C ALA A 78 2.59 2.00 -4.59
N VAL A 79 1.77 1.29 -5.37
CA VAL A 79 0.58 1.84 -6.00
C VAL A 79 -0.44 2.26 -4.95
N GLN A 80 -0.74 1.40 -3.96
CA GLN A 80 -1.71 1.69 -2.91
C GLN A 80 -1.27 2.88 -2.05
N ARG A 81 -0.04 2.89 -1.54
CA ARG A 81 0.48 3.99 -0.71
C ARG A 81 0.37 5.36 -1.39
N THR A 82 0.57 5.39 -2.72
CA THR A 82 0.42 6.65 -3.47
C THR A 82 -1.05 7.03 -3.64
N ALA A 83 -1.92 6.05 -3.91
CA ALA A 83 -3.36 6.30 -3.95
C ALA A 83 -3.88 6.85 -2.61
N ASP A 84 -3.40 6.31 -1.49
CA ASP A 84 -3.80 6.76 -0.14
C ASP A 84 -3.47 8.24 0.11
N ILE A 85 -2.38 8.76 -0.46
CA ILE A 85 -2.04 10.20 -0.39
C ILE A 85 -3.17 11.02 -1.04
N HIS A 86 -3.57 10.62 -2.24
CA HIS A 86 -4.66 11.29 -2.96
C HIS A 86 -6.00 11.15 -2.25
N ASP A 87 -6.27 10.00 -1.64
CA ASP A 87 -7.50 9.77 -0.87
C ASP A 87 -7.55 10.66 0.38
N VAL A 88 -6.46 10.76 1.16
CA VAL A 88 -6.38 11.67 2.32
C VAL A 88 -6.60 13.13 1.90
N MET A 89 -6.04 13.54 0.76
CA MET A 89 -6.25 14.87 0.19
C MET A 89 -7.71 15.10 -0.24
N GLY A 90 -8.30 14.13 -0.94
CA GLY A 90 -9.67 14.21 -1.45
C GLY A 90 -10.74 14.17 -0.35
N ASP A 91 -10.49 13.41 0.71
CA ASP A 91 -11.39 13.26 1.85
C ASP A 91 -11.35 14.46 2.81
N GLY A 92 -10.46 15.44 2.59
CA GLY A 92 -10.28 16.60 3.47
C GLY A 92 -9.76 16.22 4.86
N ARG A 93 -9.03 15.10 4.96
CA ARG A 93 -8.46 14.59 6.22
C ARG A 93 -7.15 15.28 6.61
N CYS A 94 -6.70 16.24 5.80
CA CYS A 94 -5.52 17.06 6.02
C CYS A 94 -5.94 18.50 6.38
N ALA A 95 -5.40 19.05 7.47
CA ALA A 95 -5.64 20.44 7.86
C ALA A 95 -4.90 21.47 6.97
N VAL A 96 -4.05 20.99 6.06
CA VAL A 96 -3.21 21.77 5.16
C VAL A 96 -3.57 21.41 3.72
N THR A 97 -3.69 22.40 2.83
CA THR A 97 -3.84 22.14 1.40
C THR A 97 -2.54 21.59 0.83
N ILE A 98 -2.56 20.39 0.25
CA ILE A 98 -1.40 19.79 -0.41
C ILE A 98 -1.57 19.95 -1.93
N ASN A 99 -0.53 20.45 -2.59
CA ASN A 99 -0.39 20.42 -4.03
C ASN A 99 0.73 19.43 -4.40
N ILE A 100 0.44 18.50 -5.32
CA ILE A 100 1.37 17.49 -5.84
C ILE A 100 1.25 17.38 -7.35
#